data_AF-A0A235BPK2-F1
#
_entry.id   AF-A0A235BPK2-F1
#
_cell.length_a   1.000
_cell.length_b   1.000
_cell.length_c   1.000
_cell.angle_alpha   90.00
_cell.angle_beta   90.00
_cell.angle_gamma   90.00
#
_symmetry.space_group_name_H-M   'P 1'
#
loop_
_entity.id
_entity.type
_entity.pdbx_description
1 polymer ?
#
loop_
_entity_poly.entity_id
_entity_poly.type
_entity_poly.pdbx_seq_one_letter_code
_entity_poly.pdbx_strand_id
1 'polypeptide(L)'
;MNCAECPDKKCYQGKDCFGLRDEVLKAYQDPETLKMTKIATGLEGNYYMKLTRLQELIRFAKAMGYEHLGIAFCIGFSDEARVLNAILKQRFKVSSVCCKTCGIEKEKLGLDKIIPDRVEAMCNPIAQATVLNRARTQLNIILGLCIGHDIIFTKNSKVPVTTLVVKDRVLAHNPVGALYSRYWRNKISAELEKEDD
;
A
#
# COMPACT_ATOMS: atom_id res chain seq x y z
N MET A 1 -7.67 13.63 -20.28
CA MET A 1 -8.52 13.88 -19.08
C MET A 1 -7.63 14.39 -17.97
N ASN A 2 -7.87 15.59 -17.41
CA ASN A 2 -7.02 16.16 -16.36
C ASN A 2 -7.86 16.65 -15.17
N CYS A 3 -8.33 15.70 -14.35
CA CYS A 3 -9.13 16.04 -13.16
C CYS A 3 -8.33 16.76 -12.07
N ALA A 4 -7.00 16.65 -12.06
CA ALA A 4 -6.15 17.29 -11.06
C ALA A 4 -6.29 18.82 -11.10
N GLU A 5 -6.47 19.39 -12.29
CA GLU A 5 -6.60 20.84 -12.52
C GLU A 5 -8.03 21.38 -12.42
N CYS A 6 -9.05 20.52 -12.30
CA CYS A 6 -10.45 20.98 -12.27
C CYS A 6 -10.74 21.80 -11.00
N PRO A 7 -11.08 23.10 -11.10
CA PRO A 7 -11.34 23.94 -9.93
C PRO A 7 -12.74 23.71 -9.34
N ASP A 8 -13.74 23.39 -10.18
CA ASP A 8 -15.14 23.37 -9.74
C ASP A 8 -15.53 22.13 -8.93
N LYS A 9 -14.90 20.99 -9.20
CA LYS A 9 -15.21 19.67 -8.61
C LYS A 9 -16.72 19.36 -8.50
N LYS A 10 -17.55 19.76 -9.49
CA LYS A 10 -19.01 19.54 -9.51
C LYS A 10 -19.45 18.08 -9.36
N CYS A 11 -18.55 17.11 -9.56
CA CYS A 11 -18.78 15.70 -9.24
C CYS A 11 -19.06 15.45 -7.76
N TYR A 12 -18.60 16.33 -6.85
CA TYR A 12 -19.00 16.33 -5.44
C TYR A 12 -20.52 16.49 -5.25
N GLN A 13 -21.18 17.19 -6.18
CA GLN A 13 -22.64 17.36 -6.22
C GLN A 13 -23.32 16.36 -7.17
N GLY A 14 -22.61 15.33 -7.64
CA GLY A 14 -23.17 14.28 -8.48
C GLY A 14 -23.10 14.54 -9.99
N LYS A 15 -22.30 15.50 -10.49
CA LYS A 15 -22.03 15.58 -11.94
C LYS A 15 -21.26 14.33 -12.41
N ASP A 16 -21.75 13.66 -13.46
CA ASP A 16 -20.97 12.65 -14.19
C ASP A 16 -20.05 13.34 -15.20
N CYS A 17 -18.77 13.48 -14.85
CA CYS A 17 -17.81 14.20 -15.67
C CYS A 17 -17.40 13.45 -16.95
N PHE A 18 -17.65 12.14 -17.02
CA PHE A 18 -17.12 11.27 -18.07
C PHE A 18 -18.18 10.43 -18.79
N GLY A 19 -19.44 10.49 -18.35
CA GLY A 19 -20.53 9.68 -18.90
C GLY A 19 -20.41 8.19 -18.55
N LEU A 20 -19.68 7.86 -17.48
CA LEU A 20 -19.35 6.49 -17.09
C LEU A 20 -20.24 5.93 -15.98
N ARG A 21 -21.23 6.70 -15.49
CA ARG A 21 -22.05 6.33 -14.32
C ARG A 21 -22.64 4.93 -14.44
N ASP A 22 -23.33 4.63 -15.54
CA ASP A 22 -24.05 3.36 -15.68
C ASP A 22 -23.09 2.17 -15.83
N GLU A 23 -21.93 2.37 -16.46
CA GLU A 23 -20.88 1.36 -16.57
C GLU A 23 -20.30 1.02 -15.19
N VAL A 24 -19.93 2.05 -14.42
CA VAL A 24 -19.33 1.88 -13.09
C VAL A 24 -20.33 1.29 -12.10
N LEU A 25 -21.62 1.68 -12.17
CA LEU A 25 -22.66 1.09 -11.33
C LEU A 25 -22.82 -0.42 -11.55
N LYS A 26 -22.58 -0.92 -12.77
CA LYS A 26 -22.54 -2.37 -13.03
C LYS A 26 -21.37 -3.04 -12.33
N ALA A 27 -20.20 -2.41 -12.28
CA ALA A 27 -19.05 -2.96 -11.56
C ALA A 27 -19.33 -3.12 -10.05
N TYR A 28 -20.10 -2.21 -9.45
CA TYR A 28 -20.55 -2.33 -8.06
C TYR A 28 -21.62 -3.41 -7.82
N GLN A 29 -22.08 -4.12 -8.86
CA GLN A 29 -22.95 -5.29 -8.68
C GLN A 29 -22.17 -6.53 -8.23
N ASP A 30 -20.83 -6.53 -8.37
CA ASP A 30 -19.99 -7.57 -7.78
C ASP A 30 -20.18 -7.59 -6.24
N PRO A 31 -20.59 -8.72 -5.64
CA PRO A 31 -20.94 -8.77 -4.22
C PRO A 31 -19.78 -8.42 -3.28
N GLU A 32 -18.56 -8.83 -3.63
CA GLU A 32 -17.36 -8.55 -2.82
C GLU A 32 -17.03 -7.05 -2.84
N THR A 33 -17.00 -6.46 -4.03
CA THR A 33 -16.80 -5.02 -4.24
C THR A 33 -17.86 -4.22 -3.49
N LEU A 34 -19.14 -4.56 -3.63
CA LEU A 34 -20.23 -3.87 -2.95
C LEU A 34 -20.12 -3.96 -1.43
N LYS A 35 -19.79 -5.15 -0.90
CA LYS A 35 -19.59 -5.36 0.54
C LYS A 35 -18.43 -4.50 1.04
N MET A 36 -17.31 -4.50 0.33
CA MET A 36 -16.12 -3.72 0.65
C MET A 36 -16.44 -2.21 0.71
N THR A 37 -17.13 -1.71 -0.30
CA THR A 37 -17.54 -0.30 -0.39
C THR A 37 -18.47 0.09 0.75
N LYS A 38 -19.51 -0.72 1.04
CA LYS A 38 -20.42 -0.44 2.16
C LYS A 38 -19.69 -0.34 3.49
N ILE A 39 -18.72 -1.22 3.75
CA ILE A 39 -17.93 -1.19 4.98
C ILE A 39 -17.00 0.03 5.01
N ALA A 40 -16.30 0.32 3.91
CA ALA A 40 -15.39 1.46 3.83
C ALA A 40 -16.14 2.80 4.04
N THR A 41 -17.25 3.01 3.34
CA THR A 41 -18.10 4.19 3.51
C THR A 41 -18.73 4.25 4.90
N GLY A 42 -19.13 3.11 5.46
CA GLY A 42 -19.62 3.03 6.83
C GLY A 42 -18.56 3.41 7.87
N LEU A 43 -17.29 3.09 7.64
CA LEU A 43 -16.20 3.51 8.53
C LEU A 43 -16.00 5.03 8.47
N GLU A 44 -15.95 5.60 7.26
CA GLU A 44 -15.85 7.04 7.07
C GLU A 44 -17.01 7.77 7.74
N GLY A 45 -18.26 7.42 7.42
CA GLY A 45 -19.44 8.14 7.93
C GLY A 45 -19.62 8.03 9.44
N ASN A 46 -19.36 6.86 10.04
CA ASN A 46 -19.58 6.65 11.47
C ASN A 46 -18.41 7.14 12.34
N TYR A 47 -17.20 7.16 11.78
CA TYR A 47 -15.96 7.39 12.52
C TYR A 47 -15.08 8.51 11.95
N TYR A 48 -15.67 9.43 11.18
CA TYR A 48 -14.98 10.59 10.63
C TYR A 48 -14.17 11.32 11.71
N MET A 49 -12.85 11.43 11.50
CA MET A 49 -11.88 12.02 12.45
C MET A 49 -11.83 11.39 13.85
N LYS A 50 -12.30 10.15 14.02
CA LYS A 50 -12.32 9.45 15.33
C LYS A 50 -11.38 8.26 15.42
N LEU A 51 -10.91 7.73 14.29
CA LEU A 51 -10.06 6.55 14.24
C LEU A 51 -8.75 6.84 13.52
N THR A 52 -7.68 6.22 14.00
CA THR A 52 -6.42 6.10 13.28
C THR A 52 -6.55 5.08 12.14
N ARG A 53 -5.67 5.17 11.14
CA ARG A 53 -5.64 4.19 10.02
C ARG A 53 -5.49 2.74 10.48
N LEU A 54 -4.74 2.48 11.56
CA LEU A 54 -4.63 1.13 12.13
C LEU A 54 -5.97 0.64 12.73
N GLN A 55 -6.71 1.51 13.41
CA GLN A 55 -8.03 1.17 13.93
C GLN A 55 -9.05 0.96 12.80
N GLU A 56 -9.01 1.78 11.74
CA GLU A 56 -9.82 1.57 10.54
C GLU A 56 -9.53 0.20 9.91
N LEU A 57 -8.25 -0.14 9.73
CA LEU A 57 -7.82 -1.42 9.17
C LEU A 57 -8.36 -2.61 9.98
N ILE A 58 -8.22 -2.57 11.31
CA ILE A 58 -8.71 -3.64 12.20
C ILE A 58 -10.23 -3.79 12.10
N ARG A 59 -10.97 -2.68 12.12
CA ARG A 59 -12.43 -2.70 12.02
C ARG A 59 -12.91 -3.16 10.65
N PHE A 60 -12.25 -2.70 9.59
CA PHE A 60 -12.52 -3.10 8.22
C PHE A 60 -12.32 -4.61 8.05
N ALA A 61 -11.17 -5.14 8.47
CA ALA A 61 -10.88 -6.56 8.38
C ALA A 61 -11.91 -7.42 9.15
N LYS A 62 -12.30 -6.98 10.35
CA LYS A 62 -13.35 -7.63 11.13
C LYS A 62 -14.72 -7.61 10.41
N ALA A 63 -15.12 -6.46 9.88
CA ALA A 63 -16.41 -6.32 9.18
C ALA A 63 -16.45 -7.10 7.86
N MET A 64 -15.30 -7.25 7.19
CA MET A 64 -15.17 -8.12 6.02
C MET A 64 -15.28 -9.61 6.36
N GLY A 65 -15.09 -9.99 7.63
CA GLY A 65 -15.02 -11.38 8.06
C GLY A 65 -13.68 -12.03 7.74
N TYR A 66 -12.62 -11.24 7.63
CA TYR A 66 -11.27 -11.78 7.46
C TYR A 66 -10.77 -12.37 8.77
N GLU A 67 -10.22 -13.58 8.69
CA GLU A 67 -9.66 -14.33 9.81
C GLU A 67 -8.14 -14.42 9.71
N HIS A 68 -7.58 -14.38 8.49
CA HIS A 68 -6.14 -14.50 8.24
C HIS A 68 -5.59 -13.30 7.46
N LEU A 69 -4.77 -12.48 8.12
CA LEU A 69 -4.12 -11.30 7.54
C LEU A 69 -2.65 -11.59 7.18
N GLY A 70 -2.20 -10.99 6.08
CA GLY A 70 -0.81 -10.99 5.65
C GLY A 70 -0.12 -9.66 5.92
N ILE A 71 1.13 -9.69 6.39
CA ILE A 71 1.99 -8.49 6.52
C ILE A 71 3.21 -8.67 5.62
N ALA A 72 3.32 -7.86 4.57
CA ALA A 72 4.52 -7.76 3.75
C ALA A 72 5.31 -6.51 4.17
N PHE A 73 6.50 -6.71 4.74
CA PHE A 73 7.28 -5.62 5.32
C PHE A 73 8.70 -5.57 4.77
N CYS A 74 9.29 -4.38 4.76
CA CYS A 74 10.72 -4.24 4.50
C CYS A 74 11.55 -4.56 5.74
N ILE A 75 12.75 -5.12 5.58
CA ILE A 75 13.69 -5.36 6.68
C ILE A 75 13.95 -4.11 7.56
N GLY A 76 13.92 -2.91 6.97
CA GLY A 76 14.06 -1.65 7.73
C GLY A 76 12.82 -1.26 8.55
N PHE A 77 11.76 -2.05 8.52
CA PHE A 77 10.51 -1.90 9.30
C PHE A 77 10.29 -3.12 10.21
N SER A 78 11.35 -3.84 10.59
CA SER A 78 11.21 -5.10 11.34
C SER A 78 10.61 -4.89 12.73
N ASP A 79 10.91 -3.76 13.37
CA ASP A 79 10.40 -3.45 14.71
C ASP A 79 8.94 -3.05 14.66
N GLU A 80 8.55 -2.20 13.71
CA GLU A 80 7.16 -1.83 13.43
C GLU A 80 6.35 -3.06 13.01
N ALA A 81 6.93 -3.96 12.20
CA ALA A 81 6.29 -5.21 11.81
C ALA A 81 6.03 -6.11 13.02
N ARG A 82 6.96 -6.16 13.99
CA ARG A 82 6.79 -6.91 15.24
C ARG A 82 5.62 -6.35 16.06
N VAL A 83 5.55 -5.03 16.22
CA VAL A 83 4.46 -4.35 16.95
C VAL A 83 3.12 -4.58 16.26
N LEU A 84 3.03 -4.34 14.94
CA LEU A 84 1.81 -4.55 14.17
C LEU A 84 1.34 -6.00 14.26
N ASN A 85 2.26 -6.96 14.09
CA ASN A 85 1.97 -8.38 14.19
C ASN A 85 1.42 -8.76 15.58
N ALA A 86 1.99 -8.22 16.66
CA ALA A 86 1.51 -8.45 18.03
C ALA A 86 0.10 -7.89 18.25
N ILE A 87 -0.20 -6.70 17.71
CA ILE A 87 -1.54 -6.10 17.78
C ILE A 87 -2.57 -6.95 17.02
N LEU A 88 -2.27 -7.29 15.76
CA LEU A 88 -3.23 -8.02 14.90
C LEU A 88 -3.48 -9.45 15.39
N LYS A 89 -2.45 -10.13 15.94
CA LYS A 89 -2.59 -11.48 16.50
C LYS A 89 -3.57 -11.59 17.67
N GLN A 90 -3.97 -10.49 18.29
CA GLN A 90 -5.00 -10.50 19.33
C GLN A 90 -6.39 -10.83 18.78
N ARG A 91 -6.61 -10.69 17.46
CA ARG A 91 -7.93 -10.82 16.82
C ARG A 91 -7.93 -11.65 15.53
N PHE A 92 -6.77 -11.88 14.92
CA PHE A 92 -6.64 -12.56 13.63
C PHE A 92 -5.50 -13.58 13.66
N LYS A 93 -5.57 -14.58 12.79
CA LYS A 93 -4.37 -15.30 12.34
C LYS A 93 -3.53 -14.35 11.49
N VAL A 94 -2.22 -14.35 11.69
CA VAL A 94 -1.32 -13.43 10.97
C VAL A 94 -0.12 -14.18 10.40
N SER A 95 0.12 -14.01 9.10
CA SER A 95 1.37 -14.40 8.44
C SER A 95 2.16 -13.15 8.05
N SER A 96 3.43 -13.08 8.41
CA SER A 96 4.30 -11.95 8.09
C SER A 96 5.50 -12.39 7.25
N VAL A 97 5.92 -11.59 6.29
CA VAL A 97 7.02 -11.92 5.37
C VAL A 97 7.94 -10.71 5.13
N CYS A 98 9.23 -10.90 5.40
CA CYS A 98 10.27 -9.88 5.18
C CYS A 98 10.65 -9.78 3.70
N CYS A 99 11.01 -8.57 3.24
CA CYS A 99 11.38 -8.32 1.86
C CYS A 99 12.62 -9.10 1.39
N LYS A 100 13.47 -9.61 2.29
CA LYS A 100 14.66 -10.41 1.93
C LYS A 100 14.37 -11.92 1.84
N THR A 101 13.10 -12.31 1.90
CA THR A 101 12.67 -13.72 1.79
C THR A 101 13.23 -14.38 0.52
N CYS A 102 13.58 -15.66 0.65
CA CYS A 102 14.32 -16.48 -0.33
C CYS A 102 15.79 -16.08 -0.55
N GLY A 103 16.28 -14.97 0.03
CA GLY A 103 17.71 -14.67 0.08
C GLY A 103 18.39 -14.56 -1.30
N ILE A 104 17.64 -14.24 -2.36
CA ILE A 104 18.19 -14.20 -3.71
C ILE A 104 19.19 -13.06 -3.80
N GLU A 105 20.42 -13.41 -4.16
CA GLU A 105 21.53 -12.47 -4.31
C GLU A 105 21.30 -11.56 -5.52
N LYS A 106 21.63 -10.27 -5.36
CA LYS A 106 21.50 -9.27 -6.42
C LYS A 106 22.22 -9.65 -7.71
N GLU A 107 23.41 -10.26 -7.59
CA GLU A 107 24.25 -10.68 -8.72
C GLU A 107 23.55 -11.68 -9.64
N LYS A 108 22.70 -12.55 -9.09
CA LYS A 108 21.95 -13.54 -9.88
C LYS A 108 20.97 -12.91 -10.87
N LEU A 109 20.62 -11.64 -10.67
CA LEU A 109 19.75 -10.86 -11.56
C LEU A 109 20.47 -9.64 -12.16
N GLY A 110 21.80 -9.55 -12.05
CA GLY A 110 22.56 -8.40 -12.58
C GLY A 110 22.24 -7.07 -11.90
N LEU A 111 21.90 -7.08 -10.60
CA LEU A 111 21.55 -5.87 -9.84
C LEU A 111 22.76 -5.30 -9.09
N ASP A 112 22.82 -3.97 -9.01
CA ASP A 112 23.89 -3.27 -8.31
C ASP A 112 23.84 -3.49 -6.79
N LYS A 113 25.00 -3.82 -6.23
CA LYS A 113 25.21 -3.89 -4.78
C LYS A 113 25.46 -2.49 -4.22
N ILE A 114 24.97 -2.26 -3.00
CA ILE A 114 25.31 -1.06 -2.22
C ILE A 114 26.73 -1.19 -1.67
N ILE A 115 27.12 -2.41 -1.28
CA ILE A 115 28.45 -2.73 -0.74
C ILE A 115 29.05 -3.84 -1.62
N PRO A 116 30.06 -3.56 -2.46
CA PRO A 116 30.61 -4.52 -3.41
C PRO A 116 31.11 -5.83 -2.78
N ASP A 117 31.77 -5.78 -1.63
CA ASP A 117 32.43 -6.98 -1.07
C ASP A 117 31.53 -7.84 -0.17
N ARG A 118 30.21 -7.60 -0.19
CA ARG A 118 29.24 -8.29 0.66
C ARG A 118 28.17 -8.97 -0.18
N VAL A 119 27.82 -10.21 0.20
CA VAL A 119 26.62 -10.86 -0.30
C VAL A 119 25.40 -10.01 0.09
N GLU A 120 24.74 -9.43 -0.92
CA GLU A 120 23.55 -8.61 -0.71
C GLU A 120 22.34 -9.28 -1.35
N ALA A 121 21.43 -9.78 -0.51
CA ALA A 121 20.14 -10.27 -0.96
C ALA A 121 19.29 -9.10 -1.48
N MET A 122 18.62 -9.29 -2.62
CA MET A 122 17.66 -8.34 -3.16
C MET A 122 16.38 -8.28 -2.32
N CYS A 123 15.58 -7.22 -2.51
CA CYS A 123 14.20 -7.26 -2.06
C CYS A 123 13.39 -8.11 -3.05
N ASN A 124 12.61 -9.07 -2.54
CA ASN A 124 11.90 -10.06 -3.34
C ASN A 124 10.38 -9.98 -3.10
N PRO A 125 9.70 -8.99 -3.70
CA PRO A 125 8.25 -8.80 -3.54
C PRO A 125 7.43 -9.97 -4.13
N ILE A 126 7.95 -10.66 -5.15
CA ILE A 126 7.32 -11.86 -5.72
C ILE A 126 7.30 -12.99 -4.69
N ALA A 127 8.41 -13.21 -3.98
CA ALA A 127 8.46 -14.20 -2.90
C ALA A 127 7.53 -13.81 -1.74
N GLN A 128 7.47 -12.51 -1.38
CA GLN A 128 6.53 -12.04 -0.37
C GLN A 128 5.08 -12.38 -0.74
N ALA A 129 4.64 -12.03 -1.94
CA ALA A 129 3.30 -12.36 -2.42
C ALA A 129 3.08 -13.88 -2.48
N THR A 130 4.05 -14.64 -2.99
CA THR A 130 3.97 -16.10 -3.11
C THR A 130 3.81 -16.78 -1.75
N VAL A 131 4.56 -16.36 -0.74
CA VAL A 131 4.47 -16.91 0.63
C VAL A 131 3.10 -16.61 1.24
N LEU A 132 2.58 -15.38 1.10
CA LEU A 132 1.27 -15.01 1.66
C LEU A 132 0.12 -15.70 0.91
N ASN A 133 0.22 -15.83 -0.41
CA ASN A 133 -0.73 -16.59 -1.23
C ASN A 133 -0.79 -18.06 -0.79
N ARG A 134 0.38 -18.69 -0.52
CA ARG A 134 0.45 -20.06 0.01
C ARG A 134 -0.12 -20.17 1.42
N ALA A 135 0.05 -19.12 2.23
CA ALA A 135 -0.53 -19.05 3.56
C ALA A 135 -2.06 -18.84 3.55
N ARG A 136 -2.66 -18.55 2.39
CA ARG A 136 -4.11 -18.30 2.20
C ARG A 136 -4.62 -17.12 3.04
N THR A 137 -3.84 -16.05 3.09
CA THR A 137 -4.28 -14.76 3.66
C THR A 137 -5.47 -14.20 2.87
N GLN A 138 -6.34 -13.43 3.52
CA GLN A 138 -7.55 -12.83 2.94
C GLN A 138 -7.41 -11.31 2.70
N LEU A 139 -6.45 -10.67 3.36
CA LEU A 139 -6.06 -9.28 3.13
C LEU A 139 -4.57 -9.16 3.39
N ASN A 140 -3.85 -8.49 2.49
CA ASN A 140 -2.43 -8.24 2.62
C ASN A 140 -2.15 -6.77 2.96
N ILE A 141 -1.26 -6.55 3.91
CA ILE A 141 -0.91 -5.23 4.44
C ILE A 141 0.55 -4.95 4.08
N ILE A 142 0.78 -3.87 3.33
CA ILE A 142 2.11 -3.34 3.03
C ILE A 142 2.58 -2.48 4.20
N LEU A 143 3.77 -2.79 4.71
CA LEU A 143 4.46 -2.01 5.72
C LEU A 143 5.86 -1.60 5.19
N GLY A 144 5.91 -0.42 4.58
CA GLY A 144 7.16 0.23 4.20
C GLY A 144 7.93 -0.46 3.07
N LEU A 145 7.25 -0.99 2.05
CA LEU A 145 7.91 -1.41 0.82
C LEU A 145 8.34 -0.17 0.00
N CYS A 146 9.45 -0.28 -0.73
CA CYS A 146 9.91 0.80 -1.60
C CYS A 146 9.04 0.89 -2.86
N ILE A 147 9.03 2.06 -3.51
CA ILE A 147 8.42 2.24 -4.83
C ILE A 147 8.89 1.15 -5.82
N GLY A 148 7.97 0.60 -6.59
CA GLY A 148 8.22 -0.51 -7.50
C GLY A 148 8.11 -1.88 -6.83
N HIS A 149 8.68 -2.08 -5.65
CA HIS A 149 8.50 -3.33 -4.91
C HIS A 149 7.07 -3.49 -4.37
N ASP A 150 6.45 -2.41 -3.92
CA ASP A 150 5.03 -2.36 -3.53
C ASP A 150 4.10 -2.66 -4.71
N ILE A 151 4.38 -2.11 -5.89
CA ILE A 151 3.64 -2.36 -7.13
C ILE A 151 3.76 -3.84 -7.54
N ILE A 152 4.98 -4.39 -7.56
CA ILE A 152 5.21 -5.80 -7.90
C ILE A 152 4.51 -6.71 -6.89
N PHE A 153 4.59 -6.42 -5.60
CA PHE A 153 3.90 -7.19 -4.57
C PHE A 153 2.38 -7.16 -4.79
N THR A 154 1.81 -5.96 -5.00
CA THR A 154 0.37 -5.76 -5.21
C THR A 154 -0.11 -6.51 -6.45
N LYS A 155 0.63 -6.41 -7.57
CA LYS A 155 0.33 -7.13 -8.83
C LYS A 155 0.32 -8.65 -8.66
N ASN A 156 1.13 -9.20 -7.76
CA ASN A 156 1.26 -10.65 -7.55
C ASN A 156 0.43 -11.18 -6.37
N SER A 157 -0.26 -10.31 -5.63
CA SER A 157 -1.18 -10.72 -4.55
C SER A 157 -2.46 -11.30 -5.14
N LYS A 158 -2.92 -12.44 -4.62
CA LYS A 158 -4.22 -13.03 -5.01
C LYS A 158 -5.42 -12.48 -4.23
N VAL A 159 -5.15 -11.65 -3.24
CA VAL A 159 -6.16 -11.02 -2.38
C VAL A 159 -5.95 -9.52 -2.32
N PRO A 160 -6.95 -8.73 -1.88
CA PRO A 160 -6.81 -7.28 -1.76
C PRO A 160 -5.56 -6.88 -0.95
N VAL A 161 -4.97 -5.77 -1.35
CA VAL A 161 -3.78 -5.20 -0.70
C VAL A 161 -4.10 -3.80 -0.21
N THR A 162 -3.68 -3.48 1.01
CA THR A 162 -3.73 -2.13 1.56
C THR A 162 -2.35 -1.72 2.06
N THR A 163 -2.01 -0.45 1.91
CA THR A 163 -0.75 0.10 2.44
C THR A 163 -1.01 0.82 3.74
N LEU A 164 -0.41 0.33 4.83
CA LEU A 164 -0.47 0.98 6.14
C LEU A 164 0.60 2.06 6.27
N VAL A 165 1.81 1.81 5.76
CA VAL A 165 2.92 2.77 5.76
C VAL A 165 3.58 2.82 4.39
N VAL A 166 3.56 3.99 3.76
CA VAL A 166 4.32 4.29 2.55
C VAL A 166 5.73 4.66 2.95
N LYS A 167 6.74 3.98 2.41
CA LYS A 167 8.13 4.27 2.77
C LYS A 167 8.60 5.57 2.13
N ASP A 168 8.89 6.53 3.00
CA ASP A 168 9.70 7.70 2.69
C ASP A 168 10.79 7.85 3.78
N ARG A 169 12.06 7.66 3.44
CA ARG A 169 13.14 7.73 4.44
C ARG A 169 13.49 9.16 4.84
N VAL A 170 13.19 10.13 3.98
CA VAL A 170 13.55 11.53 4.17
C VAL A 170 12.49 12.23 5.01
N LEU A 171 11.21 11.95 4.74
CA LEU A 171 10.09 12.62 5.37
C LEU A 171 9.40 11.78 6.45
N ALA A 172 10.16 10.91 7.14
CA ALA A 172 9.64 10.07 8.23
C ALA A 172 8.35 9.31 7.83
N HIS A 173 8.33 8.76 6.62
CA HIS A 173 7.22 8.00 6.05
C HIS A 173 5.94 8.82 5.81
N ASN A 174 6.08 10.13 5.64
CA ASN A 174 5.02 11.08 5.32
C ASN A 174 5.23 11.75 3.93
N PRO A 175 5.04 11.02 2.82
CA PRO A 175 5.37 11.50 1.48
C PRO A 175 4.53 12.70 1.03
N VAL A 176 3.34 12.92 1.60
CA VAL A 176 2.55 14.12 1.27
C VAL A 176 3.26 15.42 1.70
N GLY A 177 4.21 15.33 2.65
CA GLY A 177 5.05 16.46 3.05
C GLY A 177 5.85 17.07 1.87
N ALA A 178 6.25 16.27 0.88
CA ALA A 178 6.92 16.76 -0.32
C ALA A 178 6.01 17.65 -1.18
N LEU A 179 4.70 17.35 -1.17
CA LEU A 179 3.70 18.12 -1.92
C LEU A 179 3.33 19.42 -1.21
N TYR A 180 3.33 19.43 0.12
CA TYR A 180 3.01 20.61 0.93
C TYR A 180 4.15 21.63 0.97
N SER A 181 5.39 21.15 1.01
CA SER A 181 6.56 22.01 1.10
C SER A 181 6.92 22.63 -0.25
N ARG A 182 6.82 23.96 -0.36
CA ARG A 182 7.31 24.70 -1.53
C ARG A 182 8.79 24.43 -1.81
N TYR A 183 9.61 24.29 -0.76
CA TYR A 183 11.04 24.00 -0.92
C TYR A 183 11.27 22.64 -1.58
N TRP A 184 10.53 21.61 -1.16
CA TRP A 184 10.62 20.30 -1.79
C TRP A 184 10.12 20.33 -3.23
N ARG A 185 8.99 21.00 -3.50
CA ARG A 185 8.48 21.16 -4.88
C ARG A 185 9.51 21.83 -5.79
N ASN A 186 10.08 22.97 -5.37
CA ASN A 186 11.09 23.68 -6.15
C ASN A 186 12.35 22.84 -6.36
N LYS A 187 12.81 22.14 -5.31
CA LYS A 187 13.99 21.28 -5.40
C LYS A 187 13.79 20.15 -6.41
N ILE A 188 12.65 19.46 -6.33
CA ILE A 188 12.30 18.37 -7.25
C ILE A 188 12.18 18.89 -8.69
N SER A 189 11.50 20.01 -8.91
CA SER A 189 11.39 20.61 -10.26
C SER A 189 12.76 20.95 -10.85
N ALA A 190 13.65 21.56 -10.06
CA ALA A 190 14.99 21.91 -10.50
C ALA A 190 15.91 20.70 -10.71
N GLU A 191 15.65 19.57 -10.05
CA GLU A 191 16.34 18.30 -10.31
C GLU A 191 15.89 17.70 -11.65
N LEU A 192 14.59 17.70 -11.94
CA LEU A 192 14.03 17.20 -13.20
C LEU A 192 14.50 18.01 -14.42
N GLU A 193 14.53 19.35 -14.32
CA GLU A 193 15.02 20.21 -15.41
C GLU A 193 16.47 19.92 -15.81
N LYS A 194 17.30 19.40 -14.88
CA LYS A 194 18.71 19.05 -15.13
C LYS A 194 18.91 17.65 -15.70
N GLU A 195 17.91 16.77 -15.58
CA GLU A 195 17.96 15.43 -16.16
C GLU A 195 17.60 15.44 -17.66
N ASP A 196 16.93 16.49 -18.11
CA ASP A 196 16.51 16.69 -19.51
C ASP A 196 17.57 17.45 -20.37
N ASP A 197 18.65 17.96 -19.75
CA ASP A 197 19.80 18.64 -20.39
C ASP A 197 20.99 17.68 -20.64
#